data_AF-A0AAU8SDF4-F1
#
_entry.id   AF-A0AAU8SDF4-F1
#
_cell.length_a   1.000
_cell.length_b   1.000
_cell.length_c   1.000
_cell.angle_alpha   90.00
_cell.angle_beta   90.00
_cell.angle_gamma   90.00
#
_symmetry.space_group_name_H-M   'P 1'
#
loop_
_entity.id
_entity.type
_entity.pdbx_description
1 polymer ?
#
loop_
_entity_poly.entity_id
_entity_poly.type
_entity_poly.pdbx_seq_one_letter_code
_entity_poly.pdbx_strand_id
1 'polypeptide(L)'
;MSNLNAPSSQHTVAGWLDPDRLPPLGVAIDIQLDAMYAGEELTVVLAKADGTQLASKSLPVNHNDQAITLRFANQYFTTGSGKLQVYYTVGEDGPSAPLDFDISEGFSGDHVVDLSAQRLPVFYHNGVIKLPQNLPAQMHFARPLTGATGYTSSNASVATVDSTGNVSVLRNGNTTITATLADGATQQYVLRVTGLVGLEMLASSATFSGAERLCRGLGMRVPSQSDFALFNSTYGSQMKQWLPNLAIWGQAIGAGTAWTFHPHTAVITGESTAASALRQVAGMS
;
A
#
# COMPACT_ATOMS: atom_id res chain seq x y z
N MET A 1 15.02 13.86 34.83
CA MET A 1 14.03 13.11 34.02
C MET A 1 12.88 12.84 34.96
N SER A 2 11.64 13.21 34.59
CA SER A 2 10.49 12.96 35.46
C SER A 2 10.21 11.45 35.52
N ASN A 3 9.65 10.97 36.63
CA ASN A 3 9.21 9.58 36.80
C ASN A 3 7.74 9.39 36.37
N LEU A 4 7.21 10.30 35.56
CA LEU A 4 5.82 10.26 35.11
C LEU A 4 5.69 9.31 33.91
N ASN A 5 4.65 8.47 33.93
CA ASN A 5 4.32 7.60 32.81
C ASN A 5 3.89 8.42 31.58
N ALA A 6 4.04 7.86 30.39
CA ALA A 6 3.45 8.45 29.21
C ALA A 6 1.91 8.39 29.30
N PRO A 7 1.18 9.42 28.85
CA PRO A 7 -0.26 9.31 28.69
C PRO A 7 -0.60 8.28 27.61
N SER A 8 -1.84 7.81 27.59
CA SER A 8 -2.34 6.86 26.60
C SER A 8 -3.69 7.30 26.03
N SER A 9 -4.07 6.75 24.87
CA SER A 9 -5.40 6.95 24.32
C SER A 9 -5.82 5.72 23.53
N GLN A 10 -7.03 5.24 23.78
CA GLN A 10 -7.65 4.18 22.97
C GLN A 10 -7.96 4.63 21.53
N HIS A 11 -7.93 5.95 21.25
CA HIS A 11 -8.21 6.51 19.93
C HIS A 11 -6.95 6.66 19.07
N THR A 12 -5.77 6.47 19.67
CA THR A 12 -4.50 6.39 18.93
C THR A 12 -4.18 4.92 18.64
N VAL A 13 -4.25 4.52 17.38
CA VAL A 13 -4.00 3.16 16.91
C VAL A 13 -2.70 3.13 16.13
N ALA A 14 -1.70 2.41 16.65
CA ALA A 14 -0.35 2.30 16.05
C ALA A 14 0.31 3.66 15.71
N GLY A 15 0.10 4.67 16.57
CA GLY A 15 0.63 6.03 16.36
C GLY A 15 -0.22 6.91 15.45
N TRP A 16 -1.43 6.49 15.07
CA TRP A 16 -2.34 7.26 14.23
C TRP A 16 -3.64 7.58 14.96
N LEU A 17 -4.20 8.75 14.67
CA LEU A 17 -5.54 9.13 15.13
C LEU A 17 -6.36 9.58 13.92
N ASP A 18 -7.49 8.89 13.69
CA ASP A 18 -8.39 9.09 12.56
C ASP A 18 -9.46 10.16 12.89
N PRO A 19 -9.43 11.34 12.26
CA PRO A 19 -10.38 12.43 12.50
C PRO A 19 -11.85 12.04 12.36
N ASP A 20 -12.15 11.10 11.45
CA ASP A 20 -13.52 10.73 11.11
C ASP A 20 -14.14 9.75 12.12
N ARG A 21 -13.33 9.25 13.06
CA ARG A 21 -13.76 8.30 14.11
C ARG A 21 -13.74 8.87 15.51
N LEU A 22 -13.61 10.18 15.62
CA LEU A 22 -13.53 10.80 16.92
C LEU A 22 -14.88 10.75 17.65
N PRO A 23 -14.88 10.40 18.95
CA PRO A 23 -16.10 10.38 19.72
C PRO A 23 -16.72 11.79 19.79
N PRO A 24 -18.04 11.92 19.91
CA PRO A 24 -18.71 13.23 19.98
C PRO A 24 -18.20 14.12 21.13
N LEU A 25 -17.69 13.50 22.21
CA LEU A 25 -17.21 14.18 23.41
C LEU A 25 -15.73 14.56 23.37
N GLY A 26 -15.00 14.27 22.28
CA GLY A 26 -13.57 14.53 22.20
C GLY A 26 -12.69 13.33 22.55
N VAL A 27 -11.45 13.38 22.05
CA VAL A 27 -10.40 12.38 22.25
C VAL A 27 -10.08 12.26 23.73
N ALA A 28 -10.26 11.07 24.30
CA ALA A 28 -9.86 10.75 25.66
C ALA A 28 -8.35 10.53 25.75
N ILE A 29 -7.72 11.13 26.75
CA ILE A 29 -6.33 10.97 27.16
C ILE A 29 -6.35 10.43 28.58
N ASP A 30 -5.79 9.25 28.75
CA ASP A 30 -5.77 8.49 29.99
C ASP A 30 -4.38 8.59 30.63
N ILE A 31 -4.35 8.96 31.91
CA ILE A 31 -3.15 9.19 32.71
C ILE A 31 -3.19 8.25 33.92
N GLN A 32 -2.06 7.61 34.18
CA GLN A 32 -1.82 6.81 35.38
C GLN A 32 -0.74 7.46 36.24
N LEU A 33 -1.09 7.77 37.49
CA LEU A 33 -0.19 8.33 38.49
C LEU A 33 0.26 7.24 39.47
N ASP A 34 1.54 6.88 39.41
CA ASP A 34 2.11 5.81 40.26
C ASP A 34 2.56 6.30 41.65
N ALA A 35 2.55 7.62 41.87
CA ALA A 35 2.90 8.25 43.14
C ALA A 35 1.77 9.16 43.65
N MET A 36 1.78 9.43 44.95
CA MET A 36 0.77 10.28 45.60
C MET A 36 1.11 11.76 45.38
N TYR A 37 0.38 12.41 44.47
CA TYR A 37 0.50 13.84 44.16
C TYR A 37 -0.67 14.66 44.73
N ALA A 38 -1.25 14.21 45.84
CA ALA A 38 -2.45 14.83 46.41
C ALA A 38 -2.23 16.32 46.71
N GLY A 39 -3.06 17.18 46.13
CA GLY A 39 -2.97 18.64 46.28
C GLY A 39 -2.12 19.35 45.21
N GLU A 40 -1.38 18.61 44.39
CA GLU A 40 -0.63 19.17 43.26
C GLU A 40 -1.53 19.41 42.05
N GLU A 41 -1.12 20.33 41.18
CA GLU A 41 -1.82 20.61 39.93
C GLU A 41 -1.29 19.72 38.80
N LEU A 42 -2.17 18.90 38.22
CA LEU A 42 -1.91 18.16 36.98
C LEU A 42 -2.24 19.07 35.80
N THR A 43 -1.28 19.30 34.91
CA THR A 43 -1.50 20.01 33.64
C THR A 43 -1.20 19.10 32.46
N VAL A 44 -2.19 18.90 31.59
CA VAL A 44 -2.08 18.10 30.37
C VAL A 44 -2.07 19.02 29.16
N VAL A 45 -1.07 18.85 28.31
CA VAL A 45 -0.80 19.72 27.16
C VAL A 45 -0.94 18.92 25.87
N LEU A 46 -1.74 19.44 24.95
CA LEU A 46 -1.77 19.04 23.54
C LEU A 46 -0.92 20.03 22.75
N ALA A 47 0.08 19.53 22.03
CA ALA A 47 1.01 20.35 21.26
C ALA A 47 1.28 19.75 19.89
N LYS A 48 1.81 20.56 18.97
CA LYS A 48 2.44 20.09 17.74
C LYS A 48 3.78 19.42 18.05
N ALA A 49 4.30 18.65 17.09
CA ALA A 49 5.61 18.01 17.21
C ALA A 49 6.79 19.01 17.41
N ASP A 50 6.64 20.27 17.01
CA ASP A 50 7.64 21.33 17.25
C ASP A 50 7.57 21.95 18.66
N GLY A 51 6.64 21.48 19.50
CA GLY A 51 6.41 21.99 20.86
C GLY A 51 5.41 23.13 20.94
N THR A 52 4.84 23.60 19.82
CA THR A 52 3.79 24.63 19.83
C THR A 52 2.55 24.09 20.53
N GLN A 53 2.21 24.66 21.69
CA GLN A 53 1.01 24.30 22.43
C GLN A 53 -0.26 24.71 21.66
N LEU A 54 -1.18 23.76 21.52
CA LEU A 54 -2.49 23.95 20.90
C LEU A 54 -3.59 24.14 21.94
N ALA A 55 -3.55 23.36 23.02
CA ALA A 55 -4.49 23.41 24.11
C ALA A 55 -3.87 22.84 25.38
N SER A 56 -4.38 23.24 26.55
CA SER A 56 -4.07 22.60 27.82
C SER A 56 -5.31 22.49 28.69
N LYS A 57 -5.25 21.56 29.64
CA LYS A 57 -6.24 21.41 30.71
C LYS A 57 -5.52 21.14 32.02
N SER A 58 -6.00 21.76 33.09
CA SER A 58 -5.42 21.60 34.41
C SER A 58 -6.48 21.25 35.44
N LEU A 59 -6.11 20.41 36.41
CA LEU A 59 -6.96 20.06 37.55
C LEU A 59 -6.11 19.75 38.79
N PRO A 60 -6.64 19.99 40.00
CA PRO A 60 -6.01 19.52 41.23
C PRO A 60 -6.14 18.00 41.34
N VAL A 61 -5.03 17.33 41.70
CA VAL A 61 -5.01 15.87 41.95
C VAL A 61 -5.55 15.60 43.36
N ASN A 62 -6.62 14.82 43.47
CA ASN A 62 -7.16 14.44 44.77
C ASN A 62 -6.39 13.26 45.39
N HIS A 63 -6.58 13.03 46.69
CA HIS A 63 -5.85 12.00 47.45
C HIS A 63 -5.98 10.58 46.90
N ASN A 64 -7.07 10.28 46.18
CA ASN A 64 -7.36 8.95 45.63
C ASN A 64 -7.22 8.89 44.10
N ASP A 65 -6.76 9.97 43.45
CA ASP A 65 -6.69 10.02 41.99
C ASP A 65 -5.44 9.30 41.48
N GLN A 66 -5.63 8.08 40.98
CA GLN A 66 -4.59 7.29 40.31
C GLN A 66 -4.80 7.18 38.80
N ALA A 67 -6.07 7.13 38.36
CA ALA A 67 -6.46 7.05 36.97
C ALA A 67 -7.29 8.29 36.59
N ILE A 68 -6.76 9.11 35.68
CA ILE A 68 -7.40 10.38 35.27
C ILE A 68 -7.60 10.36 33.77
N THR A 69 -8.82 10.65 33.32
CA THR A 69 -9.15 10.80 31.89
C THR A 69 -9.55 12.23 31.58
N LEU A 70 -8.82 12.88 30.67
CA LEU A 70 -9.15 14.19 30.12
C LEU A 70 -9.52 14.09 28.66
N ARG A 71 -10.40 14.99 28.19
CA ARG A 71 -10.84 15.02 26.78
C ARG A 71 -10.43 16.30 26.08
N PHE A 72 -9.86 16.19 24.89
CA PHE A 72 -9.62 17.32 23.98
C PHE A 72 -10.65 17.33 22.85
N ALA A 73 -11.12 18.52 22.47
CA ALA A 73 -12.16 18.68 21.46
C ALA A 73 -11.68 18.27 20.05
N ASN A 74 -12.59 17.70 19.25
CA ASN A 74 -12.29 17.19 17.90
C ASN A 74 -11.70 18.24 16.95
N GLN A 75 -11.96 19.52 17.18
CA GLN A 75 -11.43 20.62 16.37
C GLN A 75 -9.89 20.69 16.32
N TYR A 76 -9.19 20.08 17.28
CA TYR A 76 -7.72 20.04 17.27
C TYR A 76 -7.17 18.90 16.39
N PHE A 77 -8.02 17.95 16.01
CA PHE A 77 -7.64 16.69 15.38
C PHE A 77 -8.25 16.57 13.98
N THR A 78 -8.03 17.59 13.14
CA THR A 78 -8.54 17.64 11.76
C THR A 78 -7.52 17.14 10.76
N THR A 79 -7.97 16.62 9.61
CA THR A 79 -7.09 16.26 8.48
C THR A 79 -6.14 17.40 8.13
N GLY A 80 -4.83 17.13 8.08
CA GLY A 80 -3.80 18.14 7.87
C GLY A 80 -3.20 18.75 9.14
N SER A 81 -3.67 18.38 10.34
CA SER A 81 -3.02 18.76 11.62
C SER A 81 -1.60 18.20 11.75
N GLY A 82 -1.23 17.18 10.96
CA GLY A 82 0.10 16.57 10.97
C GLY A 82 0.36 15.80 12.26
N LYS A 83 1.62 15.76 12.69
CA LYS A 83 2.03 15.09 13.93
C LYS A 83 1.73 15.95 15.16
N LEU A 84 0.99 15.38 16.11
CA LEU A 84 0.70 15.97 17.41
C LEU A 84 1.30 15.12 18.54
N GLN A 85 1.42 15.74 19.70
CA GLN A 85 1.89 15.09 20.93
C GLN A 85 1.06 15.54 22.13
N VAL A 86 0.88 14.64 23.08
CA VAL A 86 0.27 14.93 24.38
C VAL A 86 1.23 14.54 25.48
N TYR A 87 1.48 15.45 26.41
CA TYR A 87 2.29 15.20 27.61
C TYR A 87 1.65 15.89 28.81
N TYR A 88 2.14 15.61 30.01
CA TYR A 88 1.63 16.24 31.23
C TYR A 88 2.72 16.53 32.26
N THR A 89 2.45 17.47 33.17
CA THR A 89 3.26 17.79 34.36
C THR A 89 2.40 17.69 35.60
N VAL A 90 3.02 17.43 36.75
CA VAL A 90 2.33 17.41 38.05
C VAL A 90 3.16 18.22 39.06
N GLY A 91 2.59 19.30 39.59
CA GLY A 91 3.32 20.19 40.50
C GLY A 91 4.60 20.75 39.86
N GLU A 92 5.73 20.62 40.55
CA GLU A 92 7.05 21.04 40.06
C GLU A 92 7.79 19.97 39.23
N ASP A 93 7.19 18.78 39.03
CA ASP A 93 7.82 17.74 38.23
C ASP A 93 7.91 18.15 36.76
N GLY A 94 9.04 17.76 36.14
CA GLY A 94 9.22 17.90 34.69
C GLY A 94 8.18 17.13 33.88
N PRO A 95 8.04 17.41 32.57
CA PRO A 95 7.03 16.78 31.73
C PRO A 95 7.23 15.26 31.64
N SER A 96 6.13 14.53 31.51
CA SER A 96 6.14 13.11 31.14
C SER A 96 6.69 12.88 29.74
N ALA A 97 7.01 11.62 29.43
CA ALA A 97 7.25 11.24 28.04
C ALA A 97 5.96 11.47 27.21
N PRO A 98 6.07 12.01 25.98
CA PRO A 98 4.89 12.32 25.19
C PRO A 98 4.23 11.07 24.60
N LEU A 99 2.90 11.11 24.48
CA LEU A 99 2.13 10.30 23.56
C LEU A 99 2.13 11.00 22.19
N ASP A 100 2.89 10.45 21.25
CA ASP A 100 2.98 10.94 19.87
C ASP A 100 1.94 10.26 18.97
N PHE A 101 1.29 11.04 18.09
CA PHE A 101 0.43 10.50 17.05
C PHE A 101 0.33 11.40 15.82
N ASP A 102 0.19 10.78 14.65
CA ASP A 102 -0.09 11.45 13.39
C ASP A 102 -1.60 11.56 13.14
N ILE A 103 -2.04 12.75 12.73
CA ILE A 103 -3.41 13.00 12.29
C ILE A 103 -3.51 12.73 10.79
N SER A 104 -4.09 11.60 10.45
CA SER A 104 -4.39 11.21 9.06
C SER A 104 -5.69 10.43 9.03
N GLU A 105 -6.24 10.17 7.85
CA GLU A 105 -7.40 9.27 7.64
C GLU A 105 -7.13 7.81 8.09
N GLY A 106 -6.01 7.55 8.77
CA GLY A 106 -5.67 6.29 9.40
C GLY A 106 -5.55 5.15 8.41
N PHE A 107 -6.11 4.00 8.77
CA PHE A 107 -6.25 2.86 7.87
C PHE A 107 -7.17 3.16 6.68
N SER A 108 -8.12 4.08 6.82
CA SER A 108 -9.23 4.27 5.89
C SER A 108 -8.88 5.14 4.67
N GLY A 109 -7.80 5.92 4.77
CA GLY A 109 -7.41 6.81 3.68
C GLY A 109 -6.95 6.09 2.42
N ASP A 110 -7.36 6.62 1.27
CA ASP A 110 -7.01 6.10 -0.05
C ASP A 110 -5.49 5.96 -0.21
N HIS A 111 -5.05 4.89 -0.86
CA HIS A 111 -3.65 4.60 -1.08
C HIS A 111 -3.36 4.41 -2.56
N VAL A 112 -2.34 5.13 -3.06
CA VAL A 112 -1.85 5.01 -4.43
C VAL A 112 -0.45 4.42 -4.41
N VAL A 113 -0.26 3.31 -5.11
CA VAL A 113 1.04 2.69 -5.37
C VAL A 113 1.35 2.91 -6.85
N ASP A 114 2.24 3.85 -7.14
CA ASP A 114 2.75 4.08 -8.50
C ASP A 114 4.14 3.46 -8.68
N LEU A 115 4.21 2.48 -9.59
CA LEU A 115 5.42 1.70 -9.90
C LEU A 115 6.03 2.07 -11.25
N SER A 116 5.62 3.21 -11.82
CA SER A 116 6.00 3.67 -13.16
C SER A 116 7.51 3.84 -13.33
N ALA A 117 8.20 4.32 -12.29
CA ALA A 117 9.64 4.52 -12.28
C ALA A 117 10.43 3.20 -12.23
N GLN A 118 9.84 2.14 -11.66
CA GLN A 118 10.48 0.86 -11.40
C GLN A 118 10.38 -0.10 -12.59
N ARG A 119 9.46 0.16 -13.54
CA ARG A 119 9.28 -0.65 -14.77
C ARG A 119 9.10 -2.16 -14.47
N LEU A 120 8.35 -2.49 -13.42
CA LEU A 120 8.23 -3.88 -12.96
C LEU A 120 7.31 -4.69 -13.89
N PRO A 121 7.77 -5.83 -14.45
CA PRO A 121 7.01 -6.58 -15.44
C PRO A 121 6.00 -7.56 -14.81
N VAL A 122 4.76 -7.51 -15.27
CA VAL A 122 3.67 -8.42 -14.88
C VAL A 122 3.15 -9.15 -16.10
N PHE A 123 3.21 -10.48 -16.05
CA PHE A 123 2.87 -11.36 -17.17
C PHE A 123 1.44 -11.90 -17.03
N TYR A 124 0.67 -11.85 -18.11
CA TYR A 124 -0.69 -12.38 -18.16
C TYR A 124 -0.81 -13.47 -19.23
N HIS A 125 -1.40 -14.59 -18.83
CA HIS A 125 -1.70 -15.69 -19.72
C HIS A 125 -3.15 -16.13 -19.52
N ASN A 126 -3.96 -16.01 -20.58
CA ASN A 126 -5.40 -16.31 -20.56
C ASN A 126 -6.16 -15.56 -19.46
N GLY A 127 -5.87 -14.26 -19.29
CA GLY A 127 -6.50 -13.42 -18.26
C GLY A 127 -6.04 -13.69 -16.83
N VAL A 128 -5.15 -14.67 -16.62
CA VAL A 128 -4.60 -15.00 -15.29
C VAL A 128 -3.21 -14.40 -15.17
N ILE A 129 -2.98 -13.68 -14.07
CA ILE A 129 -1.65 -13.17 -13.75
C ILE A 129 -0.70 -14.33 -13.42
N LYS A 130 0.51 -14.24 -13.96
CA LYS A 130 1.63 -15.11 -13.65
C LYS A 130 2.66 -14.26 -12.93
N LEU A 131 2.97 -14.65 -11.70
CA LEU A 131 3.92 -13.94 -10.87
C LEU A 131 5.35 -14.43 -11.15
N PRO A 132 6.35 -13.54 -11.05
CA PRO A 132 7.74 -13.97 -11.06
C PRO A 132 8.02 -14.82 -9.83
N GLN A 133 9.05 -15.67 -9.89
CA GLN A 133 9.41 -16.56 -8.79
C GLN A 133 9.68 -15.79 -7.50
N ASN A 134 10.29 -14.62 -7.61
CA ASN A 134 10.46 -13.68 -6.51
C ASN A 134 9.72 -12.40 -6.87
N LEU A 135 8.72 -12.04 -6.06
CA LEU A 135 8.05 -10.76 -6.22
C LEU A 135 8.97 -9.64 -5.70
N PRO A 136 9.18 -8.57 -6.48
CA PRO A 136 10.01 -7.43 -6.05
C PRO A 136 9.51 -6.83 -4.73
N ALA A 137 10.44 -6.43 -3.85
CA ALA A 137 10.11 -5.84 -2.54
C ALA A 137 9.20 -4.60 -2.67
N GLN A 138 9.34 -3.83 -3.74
CA GLN A 138 8.53 -2.64 -4.03
C GLN A 138 7.06 -2.96 -4.32
N MET A 139 6.73 -4.22 -4.63
CA MET A 139 5.36 -4.69 -4.78
C MET A 139 4.72 -5.08 -3.44
N HIS A 140 5.42 -4.87 -2.32
CA HIS A 140 4.94 -5.16 -0.99
C HIS A 140 4.94 -3.91 -0.12
N PHE A 141 3.93 -3.80 0.74
CA PHE A 141 3.91 -2.85 1.84
C PHE A 141 3.08 -3.40 3.00
N ALA A 142 3.35 -2.95 4.21
CA ALA A 142 2.56 -3.31 5.39
C ALA A 142 1.64 -2.15 5.75
N ARG A 143 0.35 -2.44 5.97
CA ARG A 143 -0.60 -1.47 6.53
C ARG A 143 -1.50 -2.16 7.57
N PRO A 144 -0.94 -2.61 8.69
CA PRO A 144 -1.70 -3.24 9.76
C PRO A 144 -2.60 -2.22 10.48
N LEU A 145 -3.74 -2.69 10.95
CA LEU A 145 -4.68 -2.04 11.86
C LEU A 145 -4.68 -2.80 13.19
N THR A 146 -4.34 -2.13 14.29
CA THR A 146 -4.39 -2.74 15.63
C THR A 146 -5.81 -3.16 15.98
N GLY A 147 -5.95 -4.35 16.58
CA GLY A 147 -7.25 -4.92 16.92
C GLY A 147 -7.98 -5.58 15.75
N ALA A 148 -7.40 -5.54 14.54
CA ALA A 148 -7.91 -6.33 13.43
C ALA A 148 -7.69 -7.83 13.66
N THR A 149 -8.72 -8.62 13.39
CA THR A 149 -8.76 -10.08 13.45
C THR A 149 -8.63 -10.72 12.07
N GLY A 150 -8.73 -9.92 10.99
CA GLY A 150 -8.52 -10.39 9.63
C GLY A 150 -8.53 -9.28 8.60
N TYR A 151 -8.06 -9.60 7.40
CA TYR A 151 -8.04 -8.71 6.24
C TYR A 151 -8.56 -9.43 5.00
N THR A 152 -9.14 -8.66 4.08
CA THR A 152 -9.58 -9.14 2.77
C THR A 152 -9.31 -8.10 1.69
N SER A 153 -9.25 -8.55 0.44
CA SER A 153 -9.16 -7.70 -0.76
C SER A 153 -10.37 -7.98 -1.63
N SER A 154 -11.06 -6.92 -2.07
CA SER A 154 -12.22 -7.05 -2.97
C SER A 154 -11.84 -7.58 -4.36
N ASN A 155 -10.56 -7.44 -4.75
CA ASN A 155 -10.01 -7.99 -5.97
C ASN A 155 -8.58 -8.48 -5.76
N ALA A 156 -8.46 -9.77 -5.41
CA ALA A 156 -7.18 -10.44 -5.22
C ALA A 156 -6.30 -10.51 -6.47
N SER A 157 -6.83 -10.27 -7.68
CA SER A 157 -6.02 -10.17 -8.89
C SER A 157 -5.25 -8.85 -8.99
N VAL A 158 -5.71 -7.79 -8.30
CA VAL A 158 -5.05 -6.48 -8.22
C VAL A 158 -4.08 -6.43 -7.06
N ALA A 159 -4.51 -6.83 -5.86
CA ALA A 159 -3.63 -6.96 -4.71
C ALA A 159 -4.18 -7.99 -3.72
N THR A 160 -3.28 -8.71 -3.05
CA THR A 160 -3.59 -9.61 -1.94
C THR A 160 -3.18 -8.98 -0.62
N VAL A 161 -3.79 -9.42 0.48
CA VAL A 161 -3.43 -9.02 1.83
C VAL A 161 -3.41 -10.26 2.72
N ASP A 162 -2.41 -10.39 3.59
CA ASP A 162 -2.33 -11.48 4.56
C ASP A 162 -3.07 -11.15 5.87
N SER A 163 -3.12 -12.12 6.80
CA SER A 163 -3.82 -11.95 8.09
C SER A 163 -3.21 -10.88 9.00
N THR A 164 -2.01 -10.39 8.70
CA THR A 164 -1.31 -9.36 9.47
C THR A 164 -1.33 -8.00 8.81
N GLY A 165 -1.99 -7.86 7.66
CA GLY A 165 -2.09 -6.58 6.94
C GLY A 165 -0.88 -6.30 6.04
N ASN A 166 -0.09 -7.31 5.66
CA ASN A 166 0.90 -7.15 4.59
C ASN A 166 0.22 -7.30 3.25
N VAL A 167 0.38 -6.30 2.39
CA VAL A 167 -0.24 -6.20 1.08
C VAL A 167 0.78 -6.48 -0.01
N SER A 168 0.38 -7.28 -1.00
CA SER A 168 1.16 -7.52 -2.23
C SER A 168 0.37 -7.00 -3.42
N VAL A 169 0.88 -5.97 -4.11
CA VAL A 169 0.27 -5.46 -5.34
C VAL A 169 0.69 -6.32 -6.52
N LEU A 170 -0.25 -6.70 -7.37
CA LEU A 170 -0.04 -7.69 -8.43
C LEU A 170 -0.33 -7.12 -9.82
N ARG A 171 -1.31 -6.23 -9.96
CA ARG A 171 -1.78 -5.74 -11.27
C ARG A 171 -2.22 -4.28 -11.17
N ASN A 172 -2.04 -3.53 -12.27
CA ASN A 172 -2.60 -2.19 -12.40
C ASN A 172 -4.13 -2.23 -12.27
N GLY A 173 -4.69 -1.35 -11.45
CA GLY A 173 -6.13 -1.29 -11.20
C GLY A 173 -6.46 -0.84 -9.79
N ASN A 174 -7.74 -0.97 -9.44
CA ASN A 174 -8.24 -0.58 -8.13
C ASN A 174 -8.77 -1.82 -7.39
N THR A 175 -8.55 -1.88 -6.08
CA THR A 175 -9.16 -2.84 -5.17
C THR A 175 -9.43 -2.15 -3.83
N THR A 176 -10.33 -2.70 -3.03
CA THR A 176 -10.56 -2.24 -1.66
C THR A 176 -9.97 -3.26 -0.70
N ILE A 177 -9.14 -2.79 0.23
CA ILE A 177 -8.61 -3.62 1.31
C ILE A 177 -9.44 -3.37 2.57
N THR A 178 -9.99 -4.43 3.15
CA THR A 178 -10.88 -4.37 4.31
C THR A 178 -10.24 -5.09 5.49
N ALA A 179 -10.12 -4.43 6.63
CA ALA A 179 -9.77 -5.01 7.92
C ALA A 179 -11.02 -5.23 8.77
N THR A 180 -11.13 -6.37 9.43
CA THR A 180 -12.23 -6.70 10.36
C THR A 180 -11.70 -6.63 11.79
N LEU A 181 -12.39 -5.93 12.69
CA LEU A 181 -12.07 -5.80 14.11
C LEU A 181 -12.72 -6.92 14.94
N ALA A 182 -12.29 -7.07 16.20
CA ALA A 182 -12.77 -8.12 17.10
C ALA A 182 -14.28 -8.04 17.42
N ASP A 183 -14.85 -6.84 17.39
CA ASP A 183 -16.29 -6.59 17.58
C ASP A 183 -17.12 -6.80 16.29
N GLY A 184 -16.48 -7.20 15.18
CA GLY A 184 -17.10 -7.39 13.88
C GLY A 184 -17.22 -6.10 13.04
N ALA A 185 -16.81 -4.94 13.56
CA ALA A 185 -16.73 -3.73 12.76
C ALA A 185 -15.66 -3.88 11.66
N THR A 186 -15.82 -3.17 10.54
CA THR A 186 -14.87 -3.21 9.42
C THR A 186 -14.34 -1.83 9.10
N GLN A 187 -13.08 -1.78 8.67
CA GLN A 187 -12.42 -0.61 8.12
C GLN A 187 -11.89 -0.92 6.73
N GLN A 188 -11.87 0.07 5.85
CA GLN A 188 -11.46 -0.16 4.46
C GLN A 188 -10.80 1.07 3.85
N TYR A 189 -9.91 0.83 2.89
CA TYR A 189 -9.38 1.88 2.01
C TYR A 189 -9.38 1.42 0.56
N VAL A 190 -9.46 2.38 -0.36
CA VAL A 190 -9.24 2.10 -1.78
C VAL A 190 -7.74 2.08 -2.06
N LEU A 191 -7.28 0.99 -2.66
CA LEU A 191 -5.92 0.82 -3.16
C LEU A 191 -5.94 0.96 -4.69
N ARG A 192 -5.19 1.93 -5.20
CA ARG A 192 -4.96 2.13 -6.63
C ARG A 192 -3.51 1.80 -6.98
N VAL A 193 -3.33 0.85 -7.89
CA VAL A 193 -2.02 0.40 -8.38
C VAL A 193 -1.83 0.87 -9.81
N THR A 194 -0.72 1.52 -10.10
CA THR A 194 -0.36 2.00 -11.45
C THR A 194 1.11 1.73 -11.78
N GLY A 195 1.46 1.86 -13.06
CA GLY A 195 2.86 1.89 -13.50
C GLY A 195 3.56 0.53 -13.63
N LEU A 196 2.87 -0.58 -13.36
CA LEU A 196 3.37 -1.91 -13.74
C LEU A 196 3.39 -2.05 -15.26
N VAL A 197 4.41 -2.71 -15.80
CA VAL A 197 4.55 -2.97 -17.24
C VAL A 197 3.88 -4.30 -17.56
N GLY A 198 2.76 -4.28 -18.27
CA GLY A 198 1.98 -5.48 -18.58
C GLY A 198 2.40 -6.13 -19.90
N LEU A 199 2.55 -7.46 -19.92
CA LEU A 199 2.60 -8.25 -21.16
C LEU A 199 1.53 -9.33 -21.09
N GLU A 200 0.59 -9.28 -22.04
CA GLU A 200 -0.53 -10.21 -22.11
C GLU A 200 -0.47 -11.06 -23.37
N MET A 201 -0.64 -12.37 -23.22
CA MET A 201 -0.80 -13.28 -24.35
C MET A 201 -2.21 -13.17 -24.91
N LEU A 202 -2.32 -12.75 -26.17
CA LEU A 202 -3.58 -12.42 -26.83
C LEU A 202 -4.05 -13.49 -27.82
N ALA A 203 -3.12 -14.20 -28.46
CA ALA A 203 -3.44 -15.29 -29.39
C ALA A 203 -2.31 -16.31 -29.45
N SER A 204 -2.68 -17.58 -29.64
CA SER A 204 -1.72 -18.70 -29.75
C SER A 204 -0.94 -18.69 -31.07
N SER A 205 -1.48 -18.08 -32.12
CA SER A 205 -0.85 -18.02 -33.43
C SER A 205 -1.49 -16.94 -34.32
N ALA A 206 -0.68 -16.09 -34.94
CA ALA A 206 -1.09 -15.18 -36.00
C ALA A 206 0.09 -14.83 -36.91
N THR A 207 -0.22 -14.27 -38.08
CA THR A 207 0.76 -13.53 -38.88
C THR A 207 1.15 -12.23 -38.18
N PHE A 208 2.26 -11.62 -38.56
CA PHE A 208 2.70 -10.34 -38.00
C PHE A 208 1.62 -9.25 -38.15
N SER A 209 1.03 -9.10 -39.35
CA SER A 209 -0.07 -8.15 -39.58
C SER A 209 -1.34 -8.49 -38.80
N GLY A 210 -1.57 -9.76 -38.47
CA GLY A 210 -2.61 -10.18 -37.54
C GLY A 210 -2.33 -9.72 -36.11
N ALA A 211 -1.09 -9.89 -35.65
CA ALA A 211 -0.63 -9.46 -34.34
C ALA A 211 -0.77 -7.94 -34.14
N GLU A 212 -0.31 -7.14 -35.11
CA GLU A 212 -0.42 -5.68 -35.06
C GLU A 212 -1.87 -5.20 -35.01
N ARG A 213 -2.74 -5.81 -35.83
CA ARG A 213 -4.19 -5.48 -35.83
C ARG A 213 -4.84 -5.84 -34.51
N LEU A 214 -4.54 -7.01 -33.94
CA LEU A 214 -5.09 -7.45 -32.66
C LEU A 214 -4.65 -6.51 -31.52
N CYS A 215 -3.35 -6.22 -31.42
CA CYS A 215 -2.85 -5.31 -30.39
C CYS A 215 -3.48 -3.92 -30.50
N ARG A 216 -3.48 -3.34 -31.72
CA ARG A 216 -4.08 -2.02 -31.97
C ARG A 216 -5.56 -1.98 -31.63
N GLY A 217 -6.31 -3.03 -31.97
CA GLY A 217 -7.74 -3.14 -31.66
C GLY A 217 -8.04 -3.12 -30.16
N LEU A 218 -7.08 -3.52 -29.33
CA LEU A 218 -7.16 -3.50 -27.87
C LEU A 218 -6.49 -2.26 -27.23
N GLY A 219 -6.01 -1.31 -28.04
CA GLY A 219 -5.24 -0.16 -27.54
C GLY A 219 -3.85 -0.52 -27.01
N MET A 220 -3.36 -1.72 -27.32
CA MET A 220 -2.05 -2.23 -26.93
C MET A 220 -1.05 -2.07 -28.09
N ARG A 221 0.24 -2.19 -27.76
CA ARG A 221 1.31 -2.30 -28.76
C ARG A 221 1.96 -3.67 -28.71
N VAL A 222 2.52 -4.14 -29.84
CA VAL A 222 3.40 -5.31 -29.82
C VAL A 222 4.66 -5.02 -28.99
N PRO A 223 5.25 -6.03 -28.31
CA PRO A 223 6.45 -5.87 -27.50
C PRO A 223 7.66 -5.40 -28.32
N SER A 224 8.48 -4.52 -27.76
CA SER A 224 9.78 -4.15 -28.32
C SER A 224 10.85 -5.18 -27.94
N GLN A 225 12.03 -5.06 -28.53
CA GLN A 225 13.20 -5.83 -28.11
C GLN A 225 13.51 -5.62 -26.61
N SER A 226 13.39 -4.40 -26.11
CA SER A 226 13.64 -4.09 -24.69
C SER A 226 12.58 -4.66 -23.77
N ASP A 227 11.33 -4.76 -24.20
CA ASP A 227 10.29 -5.45 -23.43
C ASP A 227 10.60 -6.94 -23.30
N PHE A 228 10.97 -7.58 -24.40
CA PHE A 228 11.38 -8.99 -24.36
C PHE A 228 12.58 -9.20 -23.45
N ALA A 229 13.58 -8.32 -23.49
CA ALA A 229 14.73 -8.40 -22.59
C ALA A 229 14.30 -8.24 -21.11
N LEU A 230 13.41 -7.29 -20.81
CA LEU A 230 12.87 -7.08 -19.46
C LEU A 230 12.14 -8.33 -18.96
N PHE A 231 11.17 -8.83 -19.71
CA PHE A 231 10.38 -9.99 -19.32
C PHE A 231 11.21 -11.27 -19.22
N ASN A 232 12.17 -11.47 -20.13
CA ASN A 232 13.10 -12.60 -20.05
C ASN A 232 14.00 -12.51 -18.81
N SER A 233 14.46 -11.32 -18.44
CA SER A 233 15.28 -11.14 -17.22
C SER A 233 14.51 -11.45 -15.93
N THR A 234 13.20 -11.20 -15.91
CA THR A 234 12.38 -11.39 -14.71
C THR A 234 11.74 -12.77 -14.61
N TYR A 235 11.24 -13.31 -15.71
CA TYR A 235 10.53 -14.60 -15.73
C TYR A 235 11.40 -15.75 -16.24
N GLY A 236 12.39 -15.47 -17.09
CA GLY A 236 13.30 -16.45 -17.67
C GLY A 236 12.64 -17.78 -18.06
N SER A 237 13.09 -18.86 -17.42
CA SER A 237 12.59 -20.22 -17.68
C SER A 237 11.15 -20.47 -17.24
N GLN A 238 10.54 -19.61 -16.41
CA GLN A 238 9.13 -19.75 -16.02
C GLN A 238 8.20 -19.64 -17.24
N MET A 239 8.52 -18.75 -18.19
CA MET A 239 7.72 -18.60 -19.41
C MET A 239 7.66 -19.87 -20.25
N LYS A 240 8.75 -20.66 -20.28
CA LYS A 240 8.79 -21.96 -20.95
C LYS A 240 7.75 -22.94 -20.42
N GLN A 241 7.43 -22.87 -19.12
CA GLN A 241 6.47 -23.76 -18.49
C GLN A 241 5.02 -23.42 -18.85
N TRP A 242 4.76 -22.15 -19.19
CA TRP A 242 3.40 -21.66 -19.45
C TRP A 242 3.09 -21.52 -20.95
N LEU A 243 4.12 -21.41 -21.78
CA LEU A 243 3.98 -21.09 -23.20
C LEU A 243 4.38 -22.27 -24.09
N PRO A 244 3.74 -22.41 -25.27
CA PRO A 244 4.15 -23.41 -26.25
C PRO A 244 5.53 -23.11 -26.82
N ASN A 245 6.11 -24.11 -27.47
CA ASN A 245 7.39 -24.01 -28.18
C ASN A 245 7.21 -23.26 -29.52
N LEU A 246 6.83 -21.99 -29.43
CA LEU A 246 6.60 -21.09 -30.57
C LEU A 246 7.04 -19.68 -30.16
N ALA A 247 7.71 -18.96 -31.05
CA ALA A 247 8.11 -17.57 -30.76
C ALA A 247 6.90 -16.63 -30.68
N ILE A 248 7.11 -15.45 -30.08
CA ILE A 248 6.14 -14.37 -29.93
C ILE A 248 6.54 -13.21 -30.84
N TRP A 249 5.58 -12.61 -31.56
CA TRP A 249 5.82 -11.40 -32.35
C TRP A 249 6.15 -10.19 -31.49
N GLY A 250 7.16 -9.43 -31.89
CA GLY A 250 7.50 -8.10 -31.39
C GLY A 250 7.50 -7.05 -32.49
N GLN A 251 8.01 -5.86 -32.20
CA GLN A 251 8.00 -4.70 -33.09
C GLN A 251 8.74 -4.94 -34.40
N ALA A 252 8.26 -4.28 -35.46
CA ALA A 252 8.93 -4.25 -36.75
C ALA A 252 10.36 -3.68 -36.65
N ILE A 253 11.30 -4.30 -37.35
CA ILE A 253 12.69 -3.85 -37.48
C ILE A 253 12.85 -3.03 -38.78
N GLY A 254 12.19 -3.48 -39.85
CA GLY A 254 12.33 -2.94 -41.20
C GLY A 254 12.51 -4.07 -42.23
N ALA A 255 12.46 -3.74 -43.53
CA ALA A 255 12.72 -4.68 -44.63
C ALA A 255 11.96 -6.02 -44.55
N GLY A 256 10.71 -6.01 -44.09
CA GLY A 256 9.91 -7.24 -43.94
C GLY A 256 10.37 -8.15 -42.80
N THR A 257 10.94 -7.57 -41.73
CA THR A 257 11.35 -8.28 -40.52
C THR A 257 10.80 -7.64 -39.25
N ALA A 258 10.64 -8.46 -38.21
CA ALA A 258 10.20 -8.05 -36.88
C ALA A 258 11.00 -8.80 -35.81
N TRP A 259 11.09 -8.20 -34.62
CA TRP A 259 11.63 -8.90 -33.46
C TRP A 259 10.74 -10.08 -33.09
N THR A 260 11.36 -11.16 -32.63
CA THR A 260 10.68 -12.30 -32.01
C THR A 260 11.37 -12.64 -30.70
N PHE A 261 10.59 -13.20 -29.76
CA PHE A 261 11.12 -13.83 -28.55
C PHE A 261 10.64 -15.26 -28.45
N HIS A 262 11.56 -16.19 -28.27
CA HIS A 262 11.25 -17.61 -28.19
C HIS A 262 11.32 -18.11 -26.72
N PRO A 263 10.17 -18.38 -26.06
CA PRO A 263 10.13 -18.60 -24.61
C PRO A 263 10.85 -19.88 -24.15
N HIS A 264 11.08 -20.85 -25.04
CA HIS A 264 11.78 -22.10 -24.70
C HIS A 264 13.31 -22.01 -24.80
N THR A 265 13.81 -21.11 -25.65
CA THR A 265 15.25 -20.93 -25.91
C THR A 265 15.78 -19.60 -25.38
N ALA A 266 14.89 -18.72 -24.92
CA ALA A 266 15.17 -17.35 -24.50
C ALA A 266 15.83 -16.46 -25.58
N VAL A 267 15.76 -16.88 -26.86
CA VAL A 267 16.36 -16.15 -27.98
C VAL A 267 15.47 -14.96 -28.35
N ILE A 268 16.09 -13.79 -28.47
CA ILE A 268 15.49 -12.58 -29.05
C ILE A 268 16.21 -12.31 -30.37
N THR A 269 15.50 -12.35 -31.50
CA THR A 269 16.11 -12.20 -32.83
C THR A 269 15.17 -11.54 -33.83
N GLY A 270 15.69 -11.08 -34.96
CA GLY A 270 14.88 -10.60 -36.08
C GLY A 270 14.48 -11.76 -36.99
N GLU A 271 13.19 -11.85 -37.34
CA GLU A 271 12.65 -12.87 -38.24
C GLU A 271 11.78 -12.25 -39.33
N SER A 272 11.63 -12.98 -40.45
CA SER A 272 10.81 -12.57 -41.59
C SER A 272 9.32 -12.49 -41.23
N THR A 273 8.65 -11.43 -41.67
CA THR A 273 7.20 -11.21 -41.52
C THR A 273 6.39 -11.73 -42.71
N ALA A 274 6.93 -12.68 -43.48
CA ALA A 274 6.24 -13.33 -44.58
C ALA A 274 4.84 -13.84 -44.17
N ALA A 275 3.88 -13.82 -45.09
CA ALA A 275 2.48 -14.14 -44.79
C ALA A 275 2.25 -15.58 -44.25
N SER A 276 3.18 -16.49 -44.48
CA SER A 276 3.17 -17.85 -43.93
C SER A 276 3.80 -17.97 -42.53
N ALA A 277 4.50 -16.94 -42.05
CA ALA A 277 5.13 -16.96 -40.75
C ALA A 277 4.08 -16.75 -39.65
N LEU A 278 3.95 -17.75 -38.78
CA LEU A 278 3.03 -17.75 -37.65
C LEU A 278 3.79 -17.74 -36.34
N ARG A 279 3.44 -16.83 -35.43
CA ARG A 279 3.99 -16.72 -34.08
C ARG A 279 2.87 -16.40 -33.11
N GLN A 280 3.11 -16.61 -31.83
CA GLN A 280 2.20 -16.17 -30.78
C GLN A 280 2.06 -14.65 -30.80
N VAL A 281 0.96 -14.13 -30.28
CA VAL A 281 0.71 -12.69 -30.15
C VAL A 281 0.70 -12.32 -28.68
N ALA A 282 1.52 -11.33 -28.33
CA ALA A 282 1.46 -10.65 -27.05
C ALA A 282 1.23 -9.16 -27.25
N GLY A 283 0.58 -8.51 -26.30
CA GLY A 283 0.37 -7.07 -26.25
C GLY A 283 0.95 -6.47 -24.97
N MET A 284 1.47 -5.25 -25.08
CA MET A 284 1.95 -4.46 -23.94
C MET A 284 0.90 -3.43 -23.51
N SER A 285 0.68 -3.30 -22.21
CA SER A 285 -0.18 -2.30 -21.55
C SER A 285 0.55 -1.46 -20.53
#